data_AF-J3M6M0-F1
#
_entry.id   AF-J3M6M0-F1
#
_cell.length_a   1.000
_cell.length_b   1.000
_cell.length_c   1.000
_cell.angle_alpha   90.00
_cell.angle_beta   90.00
_cell.angle_gamma   90.00
#
_symmetry.space_group_name_H-M   'P 1'
#
loop_
_entity.id
_entity.type
_entity.pdbx_description
1 polymer ?
#
loop_
_entity_poly.entity_id
_entity_poly.type
_entity_poly.pdbx_seq_one_letter_code
_entity_poly.pdbx_strand_id
1 'polypeptide(L)'
;MEKMGVSSTSVNASAPMLGQAADVPTANFQLFGSMLPVPAASMATATAPAPTADNGASGSVAAGAAAQNASGSVQGQGDGMSLSLQLWPVGSTTAAVSSPPVAPVTGPGPAAVMPAPLAMAAAENASLAAVANALALRRKNVATQRSTALLGHLRRCAEALAVSRSEDADAELASIALLASPDGDAVQRMAAAFAEALARVALRPWKGIAAMAFPSDGSDRPRAWEAAAARMNFLNLCPVLHLAAVAVNEIILETTRNDRFIQVVDLGGVHYGQWVDLLHALATRRESRPCLRLTVVHEDKQFLYQASLVIMSESDRVGVPLDLHIVESSSLLALKLDSLGVRSDHAVVIVSTLKLHPLIGTGNDTAAAASAAAGGMASSLPSPSTTLTNVDKLLRGFHLLSPKLMIVTENEASHFGPSFMERFASALGYYEQLFTSVEEGSAAYGGEPAQRKEAERFLLREEIKDIIACEDGPRWARHERLVRWIARIAAAGFVFSPTSSGAAVERVRSVAARMPGGEKVYGVAEAGSGWLVLRREEKPMFSVSAWRRR
;
A
#
# COMPACT_ATOMS: atom_id res chain seq x y z
N MET A 1 64.46 35.59 -33.26
CA MET A 1 65.43 35.30 -34.32
C MET A 1 65.14 33.88 -34.80
N GLU A 2 64.45 33.74 -35.93
CA GLU A 2 65.05 33.35 -37.24
C GLU A 2 65.59 31.90 -37.19
N LYS A 3 65.42 30.99 -38.16
CA LYS A 3 64.91 30.94 -39.54
C LYS A 3 64.79 29.44 -39.83
N MET A 4 63.73 28.96 -40.49
CA MET A 4 63.74 28.53 -41.91
C MET A 4 64.97 27.71 -42.36
N GLY A 5 64.72 26.48 -42.82
CA GLY A 5 65.69 25.63 -43.53
C GLY A 5 65.03 24.42 -44.19
N VAL A 6 64.81 24.50 -45.50
CA VAL A 6 64.26 23.48 -46.41
C VAL A 6 65.42 22.78 -47.12
N SER A 7 65.39 21.45 -47.31
CA SER A 7 66.00 20.76 -48.49
C SER A 7 65.62 19.26 -48.61
N SER A 8 64.80 18.95 -49.62
CA SER A 8 64.86 17.87 -50.63
C SER A 8 65.19 16.38 -50.32
N THR A 9 64.14 15.55 -50.41
CA THR A 9 63.92 14.31 -51.24
C THR A 9 64.98 13.20 -51.42
N SER A 10 64.60 11.95 -51.07
CA SER A 10 64.53 10.81 -52.03
C SER A 10 63.73 9.57 -51.52
N VAL A 11 62.59 9.31 -52.19
CA VAL A 11 62.07 8.03 -52.77
C VAL A 11 61.69 6.79 -51.90
N ASN A 12 60.36 6.52 -51.93
CA ASN A 12 59.56 5.28 -51.96
C ASN A 12 59.62 4.19 -50.85
N ALA A 13 58.48 4.04 -50.16
CA ALA A 13 57.72 2.78 -50.13
C ALA A 13 56.21 3.07 -49.94
N SER A 14 55.39 2.48 -50.80
CA SER A 14 53.99 2.81 -51.08
C SER A 14 53.00 2.15 -50.11
N ALA A 15 52.01 2.90 -49.63
CA ALA A 15 50.76 2.40 -49.02
C ALA A 15 49.56 3.05 -49.74
N PRO A 16 48.51 2.30 -50.14
CA PRO A 16 47.36 2.90 -50.80
C PRO A 16 46.29 3.38 -49.80
N MET A 17 45.74 4.54 -50.12
CA MET A 17 44.59 5.19 -49.51
C MET A 17 43.26 4.73 -50.13
N LEU A 18 42.23 4.74 -49.29
CA LEU A 18 40.79 4.93 -49.50
C LEU A 18 40.21 4.73 -50.92
N GLY A 19 39.35 3.71 -51.04
CA GLY A 19 38.38 3.54 -52.11
C GLY A 19 36.94 3.78 -51.63
N GLN A 20 36.22 4.56 -52.44
CA GLN A 20 34.80 4.88 -52.49
C GLN A 20 33.80 3.89 -51.84
N ALA A 21 32.84 4.42 -51.07
CA ALA A 21 31.66 3.70 -50.61
C ALA A 21 30.68 3.48 -51.76
N ALA A 22 30.30 2.22 -52.00
CA ALA A 22 29.24 1.82 -52.91
C ALA A 22 27.88 1.91 -52.22
N ASP A 23 26.86 2.37 -52.95
CA ASP A 23 25.47 2.51 -52.51
C ASP A 23 24.88 1.17 -52.02
N VAL A 24 24.34 1.19 -50.79
CA VAL A 24 23.61 0.06 -50.19
C VAL A 24 22.11 0.25 -50.45
N PRO A 25 21.38 -0.75 -50.96
CA PRO A 25 19.95 -0.62 -51.23
C PRO A 25 19.13 -0.44 -49.94
N THR A 26 18.40 0.66 -49.84
CA THR A 26 17.42 0.96 -48.78
C THR A 26 16.00 0.62 -49.21
N ALA A 27 15.22 -0.07 -48.36
CA ALA A 27 13.78 -0.25 -48.55
C ALA A 27 13.01 0.69 -47.61
N ASN A 28 11.98 1.36 -48.13
CA ASN A 28 11.16 2.31 -47.36
C ASN A 28 9.96 1.60 -46.71
N PHE A 29 9.78 1.78 -45.40
CA PHE A 29 8.62 1.29 -44.65
C PHE A 29 7.78 2.46 -44.13
N GLN A 30 6.45 2.30 -44.18
CA GLN A 30 5.50 3.31 -43.74
C GLN A 30 5.07 3.03 -42.29
N LEU A 31 5.43 3.91 -41.36
CA LEU A 31 4.95 3.90 -39.97
C LEU A 31 4.37 5.29 -39.66
N PHE A 32 3.11 5.35 -39.22
CA PHE A 32 2.40 6.59 -38.84
C PHE A 32 2.57 7.77 -39.83
N GLY A 33 2.34 7.50 -41.12
CA GLY A 33 2.17 8.55 -42.13
C GLY A 33 3.44 9.26 -42.61
N SER A 34 4.64 8.83 -42.21
CA SER A 34 5.91 9.33 -42.78
C SER A 34 6.90 8.20 -43.07
N MET A 35 7.68 8.35 -44.15
CA MET A 35 8.62 7.34 -44.66
C MET A 35 10.04 7.64 -44.15
N LEU A 36 10.70 6.65 -43.54
CA LEU A 36 12.09 6.74 -43.09
C LEU A 36 12.92 5.55 -43.64
N PRO A 37 14.13 5.78 -44.17
CA PRO A 37 14.99 4.71 -44.70
C PRO A 37 15.82 4.04 -43.59
N VAL A 38 15.91 2.71 -43.60
CA VAL A 38 16.73 1.93 -42.65
C VAL A 38 17.65 0.94 -43.42
N PRO A 39 18.96 0.87 -43.13
CA PRO A 39 19.89 -0.09 -43.73
C PRO A 39 19.71 -1.52 -43.17
N ALA A 40 19.75 -2.54 -44.03
CA ALA A 40 19.51 -3.93 -43.67
C ALA A 40 20.77 -4.65 -43.15
N ALA A 41 20.88 -4.87 -41.84
CA ALA A 41 21.75 -5.92 -41.29
C ALA A 41 21.27 -6.39 -39.91
N SER A 42 21.18 -7.73 -39.77
CA SER A 42 21.00 -8.52 -38.55
C SER A 42 19.57 -8.81 -38.07
N MET A 43 18.88 -9.67 -38.83
CA MET A 43 17.83 -10.57 -38.33
C MET A 43 18.21 -12.00 -38.71
N ALA A 44 18.65 -12.80 -37.75
CA ALA A 44 18.58 -14.27 -37.80
C ALA A 44 18.87 -14.86 -36.39
N THR A 45 17.85 -15.44 -35.76
CA THR A 45 17.73 -16.89 -35.45
C THR A 45 16.80 -17.10 -34.25
N ALA A 46 15.66 -17.76 -34.48
CA ALA A 46 15.08 -18.74 -33.56
C ALA A 46 13.99 -19.54 -34.29
N THR A 47 14.31 -20.79 -34.58
CA THR A 47 13.54 -21.79 -35.33
C THR A 47 12.47 -22.42 -34.42
N ALA A 48 11.24 -22.58 -34.92
CA ALA A 48 10.20 -23.44 -34.35
C ALA A 48 10.10 -24.77 -35.14
N PRO A 49 9.68 -25.89 -34.54
CA PRO A 49 9.57 -27.17 -35.23
C PRO A 49 8.28 -27.27 -36.07
N ALA A 50 8.40 -28.02 -37.17
CA ALA A 50 7.42 -28.18 -38.25
C ALA A 50 6.20 -29.08 -37.90
N PRO A 51 5.08 -28.94 -38.64
CA PRO A 51 3.93 -29.85 -38.60
C PRO A 51 4.01 -30.95 -39.67
N THR A 52 3.35 -32.08 -39.42
CA THR A 52 3.10 -33.17 -40.38
C THR A 52 1.78 -32.97 -41.11
N ALA A 53 1.81 -33.09 -42.45
CA ALA A 53 0.67 -33.22 -43.37
C ALA A 53 -0.13 -34.53 -43.11
N ASP A 54 -1.33 -34.81 -43.62
CA ASP A 54 -1.84 -34.59 -44.98
C ASP A 54 -3.33 -35.01 -45.12
N ASN A 55 -3.95 -34.58 -46.23
CA ASN A 55 -5.19 -35.07 -46.88
C ASN A 55 -6.57 -34.78 -46.22
N GLY A 56 -7.61 -34.30 -46.91
CA GLY A 56 -7.85 -34.00 -48.32
C GLY A 56 -9.35 -33.84 -48.59
N ALA A 57 -9.67 -33.06 -49.63
CA ALA A 57 -10.87 -33.11 -50.48
C ALA A 57 -12.26 -32.62 -49.99
N SER A 58 -12.66 -31.48 -50.60
CA SER A 58 -13.88 -31.25 -51.40
C SER A 58 -15.28 -31.20 -50.76
N GLY A 59 -16.05 -30.15 -51.13
CA GLY A 59 -17.51 -30.23 -51.24
C GLY A 59 -18.27 -28.97 -50.85
N SER A 60 -18.50 -28.06 -51.81
CA SER A 60 -19.52 -27.00 -51.72
C SER A 60 -20.89 -27.59 -52.03
N VAL A 61 -21.96 -27.28 -51.28
CA VAL A 61 -23.30 -26.93 -51.82
C VAL A 61 -24.09 -26.13 -50.77
N ALA A 62 -24.82 -25.13 -51.26
CA ALA A 62 -25.76 -24.29 -50.53
C ALA A 62 -27.18 -24.90 -50.39
N ALA A 63 -28.01 -24.17 -49.63
CA ALA A 63 -29.48 -24.11 -49.65
C ALA A 63 -30.27 -24.93 -48.62
N GLY A 64 -31.13 -24.21 -47.88
CA GLY A 64 -32.56 -24.48 -47.95
C GLY A 64 -33.27 -25.02 -46.69
N ALA A 65 -33.89 -24.10 -45.96
CA ALA A 65 -35.25 -24.18 -45.41
C ALA A 65 -35.63 -25.15 -44.26
N ALA A 66 -36.25 -24.51 -43.25
CA ALA A 66 -37.49 -24.90 -42.56
C ALA A 66 -37.49 -26.05 -41.52
N ALA A 67 -37.56 -25.62 -40.26
CA ALA A 67 -38.68 -25.83 -39.33
C ALA A 67 -38.83 -27.16 -38.55
N GLN A 68 -38.94 -26.95 -37.21
CA GLN A 68 -39.68 -27.67 -36.17
C GLN A 68 -38.97 -28.68 -35.25
N ASN A 69 -38.93 -28.25 -33.97
CA ASN A 69 -39.13 -28.96 -32.70
C ASN A 69 -38.16 -30.07 -32.27
N ALA A 70 -37.38 -29.78 -31.21
CA ALA A 70 -37.49 -30.48 -29.92
C ALA A 70 -36.59 -29.83 -28.84
N SER A 71 -37.22 -29.37 -27.76
CA SER A 71 -36.77 -29.36 -26.35
C SER A 71 -35.27 -29.29 -26.01
N GLY A 72 -34.87 -28.22 -25.33
CA GLY A 72 -33.61 -28.15 -24.58
C GLY A 72 -33.36 -26.76 -23.99
N SER A 73 -33.93 -26.50 -22.82
CA SER A 73 -33.66 -25.31 -22.02
C SER A 73 -32.22 -25.31 -21.51
N VAL A 74 -31.41 -24.31 -21.89
CA VAL A 74 -30.17 -23.97 -21.18
C VAL A 74 -30.21 -22.47 -20.89
N GLN A 75 -30.47 -22.15 -19.62
CA GLN A 75 -30.26 -20.82 -19.05
C GLN A 75 -28.76 -20.52 -19.10
N GLY A 76 -28.39 -19.45 -19.80
CA GLY A 76 -27.07 -18.85 -19.69
C GLY A 76 -26.93 -18.18 -18.34
N GLN A 77 -26.13 -18.78 -17.47
CA GLN A 77 -25.63 -18.18 -16.23
C GLN A 77 -24.58 -17.13 -16.62
N GLY A 78 -24.94 -15.85 -16.48
CA GLY A 78 -23.97 -14.78 -16.39
C GLY A 78 -23.32 -14.84 -15.02
N ASP A 79 -22.00 -15.07 -14.99
CA ASP A 79 -21.19 -15.05 -13.77
C ASP A 79 -21.20 -13.64 -13.17
N GLY A 80 -22.15 -13.41 -12.27
CA GLY A 80 -22.12 -12.29 -11.34
C GLY A 80 -21.09 -12.59 -10.25
N MET A 81 -20.02 -11.81 -10.21
CA MET A 81 -19.12 -11.71 -9.05
C MET A 81 -19.96 -11.34 -7.81
N SER A 82 -20.28 -12.34 -6.99
CA SER A 82 -20.92 -12.15 -5.69
C SER A 82 -19.88 -11.60 -4.71
N LEU A 83 -19.85 -10.28 -4.52
CA LEU A 83 -19.05 -9.65 -3.47
C LEU A 83 -19.85 -9.68 -2.17
N SER A 84 -19.54 -10.66 -1.32
CA SER A 84 -20.05 -10.69 0.05
C SER A 84 -19.42 -9.53 0.83
N LEU A 85 -20.26 -8.64 1.36
CA LEU A 85 -19.86 -7.60 2.33
C LEU A 85 -19.39 -8.28 3.62
N GLN A 86 -18.14 -8.72 3.66
CA GLN A 86 -17.50 -9.14 4.90
C GLN A 86 -17.12 -7.88 5.68
N LEU A 87 -18.10 -7.35 6.41
CA LEU A 87 -17.82 -6.46 7.54
C LEU A 87 -16.86 -7.21 8.48
N TRP A 88 -15.87 -6.49 9.01
CA TRP A 88 -15.11 -7.03 10.15
C TRP A 88 -16.12 -7.46 11.21
N PRO A 89 -16.00 -8.64 11.83
CA PRO A 89 -17.00 -9.08 12.80
C PRO A 89 -16.99 -8.18 14.04
N VAL A 90 -17.73 -7.07 13.97
CA VAL A 90 -18.08 -6.23 15.11
C VAL A 90 -19.20 -6.96 15.83
N GLY A 91 -18.81 -7.88 16.71
CA GLY A 91 -19.77 -8.67 17.48
C GLY A 91 -20.67 -7.76 18.28
N SER A 92 -21.98 -7.92 18.08
CA SER A 92 -23.04 -7.34 18.88
C SER A 92 -22.92 -7.84 20.33
N THR A 93 -22.99 -6.91 21.28
CA THR A 93 -23.07 -7.20 22.71
C THR A 93 -24.47 -7.69 23.06
N THR A 94 -24.63 -9.00 23.19
CA THR A 94 -25.68 -9.58 24.02
C THR A 94 -25.03 -10.62 24.94
N ALA A 95 -24.74 -10.20 26.17
CA ALA A 95 -24.36 -11.10 27.25
C ALA A 95 -25.59 -11.95 27.62
N ALA A 96 -25.64 -13.20 27.15
CA ALA A 96 -26.54 -14.20 27.71
C ALA A 96 -25.94 -14.69 29.02
N VAL A 97 -26.57 -14.32 30.14
CA VAL A 97 -26.29 -14.87 31.47
C VAL A 97 -26.67 -16.35 31.44
N SER A 98 -25.67 -17.23 31.32
CA SER A 98 -25.87 -18.67 31.49
C SER A 98 -25.81 -19.01 32.97
N SER A 99 -26.96 -19.37 33.55
CA SER A 99 -27.07 -19.99 34.87
C SER A 99 -26.25 -21.29 34.93
N PRO A 100 -25.67 -21.65 36.09
CA PRO A 100 -24.85 -22.86 36.20
C PRO A 100 -25.72 -24.12 36.12
N PRO A 101 -25.25 -25.22 35.49
CA PRO A 101 -25.95 -26.49 35.54
C PRO A 101 -25.78 -27.14 36.92
N VAL A 102 -26.88 -27.69 37.43
CA VAL A 102 -26.90 -28.54 38.62
C VAL A 102 -26.07 -29.80 38.34
N ALA A 103 -25.05 -30.06 39.16
CA ALA A 103 -24.26 -31.27 39.09
C ALA A 103 -25.08 -32.49 39.54
N PRO A 104 -25.14 -33.60 38.77
CA PRO A 104 -25.64 -34.85 39.30
C PRO A 104 -24.57 -35.48 40.20
N VAL A 105 -25.00 -35.88 41.38
CA VAL A 105 -24.26 -36.71 42.33
C VAL A 105 -23.90 -38.03 41.63
N THR A 106 -22.61 -38.28 41.40
CA THR A 106 -22.12 -39.57 40.93
C THR A 106 -21.47 -40.31 42.11
N GLY A 107 -22.07 -41.44 42.49
CA GLY A 107 -21.39 -42.45 43.30
C GLY A 107 -20.25 -43.10 42.51
N PRO A 108 -19.33 -43.84 43.17
CA PRO A 108 -18.18 -44.44 42.51
C PRO A 108 -18.65 -45.63 41.66
N GLY A 109 -18.97 -45.38 40.39
CA GLY A 109 -19.17 -46.41 39.38
C GLY A 109 -17.84 -46.93 38.84
N PRO A 110 -17.76 -48.21 38.42
CA PRO A 110 -16.52 -48.83 37.99
C PRO A 110 -15.97 -48.13 36.75
N ALA A 111 -14.65 -47.92 36.70
CA ALA A 111 -13.98 -47.32 35.56
C ALA A 111 -14.39 -48.03 34.26
N ALA A 112 -15.11 -47.33 33.39
CA ALA A 112 -15.49 -47.85 32.09
C ALA A 112 -14.22 -48.09 31.26
N VAL A 113 -13.82 -49.35 31.13
CA VAL A 113 -12.70 -49.76 30.28
C VAL A 113 -13.13 -49.57 28.83
N MET A 114 -12.48 -48.64 28.13
CA MET A 114 -12.66 -48.46 26.69
C MET A 114 -12.43 -49.81 25.98
N PRO A 115 -13.30 -50.23 25.03
CA PRO A 115 -13.07 -51.44 24.25
C PRO A 115 -11.71 -51.37 23.55
N ALA A 116 -10.91 -52.43 23.62
CA ALA A 116 -9.55 -52.49 23.07
C ALA A 116 -9.37 -51.90 21.65
N PRO A 117 -10.25 -52.15 20.66
CA PRO A 117 -10.10 -51.55 19.32
C PRO A 117 -10.32 -50.04 19.29
N LEU A 118 -11.18 -49.48 20.16
CA LEU A 118 -11.37 -48.03 20.27
C LEU A 118 -10.20 -47.36 21.01
N ALA A 119 -9.60 -48.05 22.00
CA ALA A 119 -8.40 -47.58 22.67
C ALA A 119 -7.18 -47.54 21.72
N MET A 120 -7.04 -48.54 20.83
CA MET A 120 -6.01 -48.56 19.79
C MET A 120 -6.17 -47.43 18.78
N ALA A 121 -7.39 -47.20 18.26
CA ALA A 121 -7.65 -46.11 17.32
C ALA A 121 -7.42 -44.73 17.95
N ALA A 122 -7.77 -44.55 19.23
CA ALA A 122 -7.47 -43.33 19.97
C ALA A 122 -5.96 -43.12 20.17
N ALA A 123 -5.20 -44.18 20.46
CA ALA A 123 -3.74 -44.12 20.58
C ALA A 123 -3.05 -43.81 19.24
N GLU A 124 -3.54 -44.38 18.14
CA GLU A 124 -3.05 -44.11 16.78
C GLU A 124 -3.31 -42.65 16.37
N ASN A 125 -4.52 -42.13 16.60
CA ASN A 125 -4.86 -40.72 16.38
C ASN A 125 -4.00 -39.76 17.22
N ALA A 126 -3.71 -40.11 18.47
CA ALA A 126 -2.82 -39.33 19.34
C ALA A 126 -1.37 -39.33 18.84
N SER A 127 -0.88 -40.46 18.33
CA SER A 127 0.45 -40.59 17.72
C SER A 127 0.57 -39.75 16.44
N LEU A 128 -0.42 -39.79 15.56
CA LEU A 128 -0.47 -38.96 14.35
C LEU A 128 -0.50 -37.46 14.68
N ALA A 129 -1.28 -37.05 15.68
CA ALA A 129 -1.31 -35.67 16.16
C ALA A 129 0.06 -35.22 16.72
N ALA A 130 0.76 -36.09 17.45
CA ALA A 130 2.10 -35.80 17.97
C ALA A 130 3.13 -35.59 16.85
N VAL A 131 3.11 -36.45 15.82
CA VAL A 131 3.99 -36.30 14.64
C VAL A 131 3.68 -35.02 13.87
N ALA A 132 2.40 -34.71 13.65
CA ALA A 132 1.99 -33.47 12.99
C ALA A 132 2.48 -32.22 13.75
N ASN A 133 2.35 -32.21 15.08
CA ASN A 133 2.85 -31.14 15.94
C ASN A 133 4.37 -31.01 15.90
N ALA A 134 5.11 -32.12 15.91
CA ALA A 134 6.57 -32.10 15.80
C ALA A 134 7.04 -31.54 14.45
N LEU A 135 6.39 -31.92 13.35
CA LEU A 135 6.66 -31.38 12.01
C LEU A 135 6.33 -29.89 11.92
N ALA A 136 5.22 -29.46 12.50
CA ALA A 136 4.84 -28.04 12.56
C ALA A 136 5.89 -27.22 13.35
N LEU A 137 6.34 -27.73 14.50
CA LEU A 137 7.39 -27.09 15.30
C LEU A 137 8.72 -27.01 14.53
N ARG A 138 9.12 -28.09 13.84
CA ARG A 138 10.33 -28.09 13.01
C ARG A 138 10.24 -27.05 11.89
N ARG A 139 9.10 -26.97 11.19
CA ARG A 139 8.87 -25.96 10.14
C ARG A 139 8.98 -24.54 10.71
N LYS A 140 8.39 -24.30 11.89
CA LYS A 140 8.46 -23.02 12.58
C LYS A 140 9.90 -22.63 12.93
N ASN A 141 10.68 -23.56 13.49
CA ASN A 141 12.08 -23.30 13.84
C ASN A 141 12.94 -22.97 12.61
N VAL A 142 12.75 -23.69 11.50
CA VAL A 142 13.45 -23.42 10.24
C VAL A 142 13.05 -22.05 9.69
N ALA A 143 11.75 -21.70 9.72
CA ALA A 143 11.28 -20.39 9.29
C ALA A 143 11.86 -19.25 10.14
N THR A 144 11.94 -19.42 11.46
CA THR A 144 12.57 -18.44 12.37
C THR A 144 14.06 -18.28 12.06
N GLN A 145 14.81 -19.37 11.92
CA GLN A 145 16.24 -19.32 11.60
C GLN A 145 16.49 -18.63 10.25
N ARG A 146 15.69 -18.96 9.23
CA ARG A 146 15.74 -18.31 7.93
C ARG A 146 15.43 -16.81 8.03
N SER A 147 14.42 -16.45 8.80
CA SER A 147 14.02 -15.04 9.00
C SER A 147 15.17 -14.25 9.64
N THR A 148 15.79 -14.77 10.69
CA THR A 148 16.96 -14.15 11.32
C THR A 148 18.13 -14.01 10.35
N ALA A 149 18.41 -15.04 9.55
CA ALA A 149 19.46 -14.98 8.53
C ALA A 149 19.18 -13.89 7.49
N LEU A 150 17.98 -13.88 6.90
CA LEU A 150 17.56 -12.88 5.91
C LEU A 150 17.70 -11.45 6.44
N LEU A 151 17.20 -11.17 7.64
CA LEU A 151 17.33 -9.85 8.27
C LEU A 151 18.81 -9.47 8.51
N GLY A 152 19.65 -10.44 8.85
CA GLY A 152 21.10 -10.25 8.98
C GLY A 152 21.77 -9.89 7.65
N HIS A 153 21.48 -10.64 6.59
CA HIS A 153 22.01 -10.38 5.25
C HIS A 153 21.58 -9.02 4.70
N LEU A 154 20.31 -8.64 4.89
CA LEU A 154 19.80 -7.33 4.48
C LEU A 154 20.56 -6.17 5.16
N ARG A 155 20.80 -6.27 6.48
CA ARG A 155 21.57 -5.26 7.22
C ARG A 155 23.00 -5.14 6.73
N ARG A 156 23.71 -6.26 6.59
CA ARG A 156 25.09 -6.25 6.10
C ARG A 156 25.21 -5.76 4.66
N CYS A 157 24.25 -6.10 3.80
CA CYS A 157 24.18 -5.57 2.43
C CYS A 157 24.04 -4.04 2.44
N ALA A 158 23.12 -3.49 3.23
CA ALA A 158 22.94 -2.04 3.34
C ALA A 158 24.19 -1.35 3.91
N GLU A 159 24.82 -1.92 4.94
CA GLU A 159 26.08 -1.43 5.51
C GLU A 159 27.20 -1.42 4.47
N ALA A 160 27.37 -2.51 3.73
CA ALA A 160 28.37 -2.63 2.65
C ALA A 160 28.14 -1.58 1.56
N LEU A 161 26.90 -1.36 1.14
CA LEU A 161 26.54 -0.31 0.17
C LEU A 161 26.83 1.10 0.71
N ALA A 162 26.55 1.36 1.98
CA ALA A 162 26.79 2.65 2.61
C ALA A 162 28.30 3.00 2.65
N VAL A 163 29.17 2.00 2.78
CA VAL A 163 30.64 2.18 2.73
C VAL A 163 31.26 1.87 1.35
N SER A 164 30.44 1.73 0.30
CA SER A 164 30.86 1.47 -1.08
C SER A 164 31.68 0.18 -1.28
N ARG A 165 31.41 -0.87 -0.49
CA ARG A 165 31.99 -2.22 -0.67
C ARG A 165 31.10 -3.08 -1.56
N SER A 166 31.27 -2.93 -2.88
CA SER A 166 30.40 -3.60 -3.87
C SER A 166 30.51 -5.13 -3.85
N GLU A 167 31.68 -5.70 -3.59
CA GLU A 167 31.88 -7.16 -3.53
C GLU A 167 31.13 -7.78 -2.34
N ASP A 168 31.25 -7.17 -1.16
CA ASP A 168 30.51 -7.58 0.05
C ASP A 168 28.99 -7.47 -0.19
N ALA A 169 28.55 -6.36 -0.80
CA ALA A 169 27.14 -6.16 -1.10
C ALA A 169 26.58 -7.21 -2.09
N ASP A 170 27.36 -7.57 -3.11
CA ASP A 170 27.00 -8.62 -4.08
C ASP A 170 26.91 -10.00 -3.41
N ALA A 171 27.88 -10.36 -2.57
CA ALA A 171 27.86 -11.61 -1.82
C ALA A 171 26.64 -11.72 -0.87
N GLU A 172 26.28 -10.63 -0.21
CA GLU A 172 25.08 -10.57 0.63
C GLU A 172 23.80 -10.67 -0.22
N LEU A 173 23.71 -10.00 -1.38
CA LEU A 173 22.58 -10.11 -2.31
C LEU A 173 22.43 -11.55 -2.84
N ALA A 174 23.52 -12.22 -3.18
CA ALA A 174 23.51 -13.63 -3.59
C ALA A 174 22.96 -14.54 -2.48
N SER A 175 23.36 -14.29 -1.23
CA SER A 175 22.85 -15.01 -0.07
C SER A 175 21.34 -14.77 0.15
N ILE A 176 20.88 -13.54 -0.04
CA ILE A 176 19.46 -13.19 0.06
C ILE A 176 18.66 -13.89 -1.06
N ALA A 177 19.18 -13.92 -2.29
CA ALA A 177 18.51 -14.57 -3.42
C ALA A 177 18.26 -16.07 -3.21
N LEU A 178 19.14 -16.75 -2.46
CA LEU A 178 18.97 -18.17 -2.11
C LEU A 178 17.91 -18.41 -1.03
N LEU A 179 17.66 -17.42 -0.15
CA LEU A 179 16.79 -17.57 1.02
C LEU A 179 15.42 -16.91 0.85
N ALA A 180 15.35 -15.82 0.08
CA ALA A 180 14.15 -15.05 -0.17
C ALA A 180 13.25 -15.75 -1.20
N SER A 181 11.96 -15.48 -1.14
CA SER A 181 10.97 -16.01 -2.08
C SER A 181 9.80 -15.03 -2.18
N PRO A 182 9.37 -14.66 -3.40
CA PRO A 182 8.23 -13.76 -3.59
C PRO A 182 6.88 -14.39 -3.21
N ASP A 183 6.82 -15.71 -3.09
CA ASP A 183 5.64 -16.47 -2.67
C ASP A 183 5.84 -17.20 -1.32
N GLY A 184 6.97 -16.94 -0.64
CA GLY A 184 7.34 -17.53 0.65
C GLY A 184 6.53 -16.98 1.82
N ASP A 185 7.07 -17.07 3.04
CA ASP A 185 6.50 -16.38 4.21
C ASP A 185 6.67 -14.84 4.16
N ALA A 186 6.03 -14.11 5.07
CA ALA A 186 6.09 -12.64 5.12
C ALA A 186 7.53 -12.09 5.05
N VAL A 187 8.48 -12.68 5.79
CA VAL A 187 9.88 -12.21 5.84
C VAL A 187 10.60 -12.51 4.52
N GLN A 188 10.36 -13.66 3.90
CA GLN A 188 10.89 -13.98 2.57
C GLN A 188 10.40 -13.02 1.49
N ARG A 189 9.10 -12.69 1.51
CA ARG A 189 8.50 -11.77 0.52
C ARG A 189 9.02 -10.35 0.70
N MET A 190 9.12 -9.90 1.95
CA MET A 190 9.73 -8.63 2.31
C MET A 190 11.21 -8.60 1.90
N ALA A 191 11.99 -9.64 2.21
CA ALA A 191 13.41 -9.68 1.87
C ALA A 191 13.64 -9.60 0.36
N ALA A 192 12.79 -10.24 -0.44
CA ALA A 192 12.83 -10.10 -1.90
C ALA A 192 12.59 -8.63 -2.33
N ALA A 193 11.68 -7.91 -1.69
CA ALA A 193 11.41 -6.50 -1.96
C ALA A 193 12.62 -5.61 -1.64
N PHE A 194 13.23 -5.80 -0.47
CA PHE A 194 14.43 -5.06 -0.08
C PHE A 194 15.64 -5.41 -0.94
N ALA A 195 15.83 -6.69 -1.31
CA ALA A 195 16.92 -7.09 -2.19
C ALA A 195 16.85 -6.38 -3.55
N GLU A 196 15.66 -6.29 -4.12
CA GLU A 196 15.42 -5.57 -5.37
C GLU A 196 15.74 -4.07 -5.25
N ALA A 197 15.39 -3.45 -4.12
CA ALA A 197 15.70 -2.05 -3.86
C ALA A 197 17.20 -1.81 -3.61
N LEU A 198 17.87 -2.70 -2.86
CA LEU A 198 19.32 -2.65 -2.61
C LEU A 198 20.12 -2.92 -3.89
N ALA A 199 19.67 -3.83 -4.75
CA ALA A 199 20.28 -4.05 -6.07
C ALA A 199 20.22 -2.78 -6.94
N ARG A 200 19.10 -2.04 -6.92
CA ARG A 200 19.03 -0.72 -7.57
C ARG A 200 20.05 0.26 -7.01
N VAL A 201 20.25 0.29 -5.69
CA VAL A 201 21.29 1.11 -5.04
C VAL A 201 22.68 0.71 -5.54
N ALA A 202 22.99 -0.58 -5.57
CA ALA A 202 24.27 -1.12 -6.02
C ALA A 202 24.60 -0.74 -7.47
N LEU A 203 23.60 -0.72 -8.35
CA LEU A 203 23.78 -0.38 -9.78
C LEU A 203 23.80 1.12 -10.07
N ARG A 204 23.54 2.01 -9.08
CA ARG A 204 23.53 3.47 -9.30
C ARG A 204 24.75 4.05 -10.01
N PRO A 205 26.00 3.61 -9.74
CA PRO A 205 27.17 4.12 -10.46
C PRO A 205 27.12 3.81 -11.97
N TRP A 206 26.43 2.74 -12.35
CA TRP A 206 26.40 2.19 -13.70
C TRP A 206 25.07 2.50 -14.40
N LYS A 207 24.81 3.79 -14.69
CA LYS A 207 23.51 4.26 -15.22
C LYS A 207 23.00 3.46 -16.42
N GLY A 208 23.87 3.05 -17.34
CA GLY A 208 23.48 2.24 -18.50
C GLY A 208 23.01 0.84 -18.12
N ILE A 209 23.74 0.17 -17.21
CA ILE A 209 23.35 -1.16 -16.70
C ILE A 209 22.08 -1.05 -15.88
N ALA A 210 21.99 -0.05 -14.99
CA ALA A 210 20.80 0.20 -14.19
C ALA A 210 19.56 0.46 -15.07
N ALA A 211 19.68 1.21 -16.16
CA ALA A 211 18.59 1.46 -17.09
C ALA A 211 18.13 0.21 -17.84
N MET A 212 19.05 -0.73 -18.13
CA MET A 212 18.71 -2.01 -18.77
C MET A 212 18.13 -3.04 -17.80
N ALA A 213 18.68 -3.10 -16.58
CA ALA A 213 18.23 -4.02 -15.53
C ALA A 213 16.91 -3.58 -14.89
N PHE A 214 16.69 -2.27 -14.78
CA PHE A 214 15.50 -1.65 -14.21
C PHE A 214 14.94 -0.59 -15.16
N PRO A 215 14.30 -1.00 -16.26
CA PRO A 215 13.72 -0.07 -17.23
C PRO A 215 12.78 0.93 -16.54
N SER A 216 13.04 2.21 -16.76
CA SER A 216 12.23 3.31 -16.22
C SER A 216 11.11 3.75 -17.18
N ASP A 217 10.84 2.96 -18.21
CA ASP A 217 9.86 3.22 -19.29
C ASP A 217 8.39 3.20 -18.81
N GLY A 218 8.17 2.97 -17.52
CA GLY A 218 6.85 2.94 -16.90
C GLY A 218 6.18 1.58 -16.98
N SER A 219 6.80 0.57 -17.60
CA SER A 219 6.26 -0.80 -17.67
C SER A 219 6.20 -1.49 -16.29
N ASP A 220 7.13 -1.14 -15.38
CA ASP A 220 7.20 -1.68 -14.02
C ASP A 220 6.43 -0.82 -12.99
N ARG A 221 5.97 0.39 -13.37
CA ARG A 221 5.14 1.21 -12.47
C ARG A 221 3.70 0.71 -12.52
N PRO A 222 3.02 0.57 -11.37
CA PRO A 222 1.61 0.25 -11.37
C PRO A 222 0.84 1.34 -12.12
N ARG A 223 -0.10 0.91 -12.96
CA ARG A 223 -1.12 1.81 -13.51
C ARG A 223 -1.90 2.44 -12.35
N ALA A 224 -2.49 3.61 -12.58
CA ALA A 224 -3.22 4.34 -11.54
C ALA A 224 -4.29 3.46 -10.85
N TRP A 225 -5.01 2.65 -11.61
CA TRP A 225 -6.02 1.74 -11.08
C TRP A 225 -5.42 0.55 -10.31
N GLU A 226 -4.25 0.02 -10.70
CA GLU A 226 -3.55 -1.05 -9.96
C GLU A 226 -3.07 -0.52 -8.61
N ALA A 227 -2.52 0.70 -8.59
CA ALA A 227 -2.11 1.36 -7.37
C ALA A 227 -3.33 1.66 -6.46
N ALA A 228 -4.47 2.06 -7.03
CA ALA A 228 -5.70 2.29 -6.29
C ALA A 228 -6.27 0.98 -5.68
N ALA A 229 -6.33 -0.09 -6.47
CA ALA A 229 -6.75 -1.41 -6.02
C ALA A 229 -5.83 -1.96 -4.92
N ALA A 230 -4.51 -1.83 -5.09
CA ALA A 230 -3.54 -2.25 -4.08
C ALA A 230 -3.65 -1.46 -2.78
N ARG A 231 -3.91 -0.15 -2.84
CA ARG A 231 -4.24 0.67 -1.65
C ARG A 231 -5.50 0.16 -0.96
N MET A 232 -6.55 -0.16 -1.71
CA MET A 232 -7.79 -0.68 -1.15
C MET A 232 -7.58 -2.05 -0.48
N ASN A 233 -6.89 -2.96 -1.16
CA ASN A 233 -6.54 -4.26 -0.60
C ASN A 233 -5.68 -4.12 0.65
N PHE A 234 -4.71 -3.19 0.67
CA PHE A 234 -3.92 -2.92 1.87
C PHE A 234 -4.76 -2.43 3.05
N LEU A 235 -5.70 -1.50 2.81
CA LEU A 235 -6.64 -1.02 3.83
C LEU A 235 -7.53 -2.16 4.36
N ASN A 236 -7.94 -3.09 3.49
CA ASN A 236 -8.75 -4.25 3.85
C ASN A 236 -7.97 -5.29 4.64
N LEU A 237 -6.70 -5.48 4.31
CA LEU A 237 -5.89 -6.56 4.86
C LEU A 237 -5.08 -6.14 6.09
N CYS A 238 -4.87 -4.84 6.33
CA CYS A 238 -4.06 -4.35 7.44
C CYS A 238 -4.88 -4.20 8.74
N PRO A 239 -4.71 -5.08 9.75
CA PRO A 239 -5.54 -5.02 10.96
C PRO A 239 -5.26 -3.76 11.80
N VAL A 240 -4.04 -3.21 11.71
CA VAL A 240 -3.69 -1.96 12.41
C VAL A 240 -4.42 -0.76 11.82
N LEU A 241 -4.67 -0.73 10.50
CA LEU A 241 -5.49 0.32 9.88
C LEU A 241 -6.97 0.15 10.18
N HIS A 242 -7.45 -1.08 10.38
CA HIS A 242 -8.79 -1.31 10.93
C HIS A 242 -8.91 -0.68 12.33
N LEU A 243 -7.92 -0.86 13.21
CA LEU A 243 -7.91 -0.18 14.52
C LEU A 243 -7.86 1.35 14.39
N ALA A 244 -7.19 1.88 13.36
CA ALA A 244 -7.21 3.31 13.08
C ALA A 244 -8.62 3.79 12.70
N ALA A 245 -9.32 3.06 11.84
CA ALA A 245 -10.71 3.37 11.48
C ALA A 245 -11.64 3.35 12.69
N VAL A 246 -11.48 2.37 13.59
CA VAL A 246 -12.21 2.29 14.87
C VAL A 246 -11.95 3.53 15.73
N ALA A 247 -10.69 3.94 15.86
CA ALA A 247 -10.31 5.14 16.61
C ALA A 247 -10.91 6.42 15.99
N VAL A 248 -10.81 6.57 14.67
CA VAL A 248 -11.36 7.72 13.93
C VAL A 248 -12.87 7.83 14.16
N ASN A 249 -13.60 6.72 14.00
CA ASN A 249 -15.05 6.70 14.20
C ASN A 249 -15.42 7.07 15.64
N GLU A 250 -14.67 6.61 16.63
CA GLU A 250 -14.93 7.02 18.02
C GLU A 250 -14.71 8.49 18.27
N ILE A 251 -13.62 9.04 17.75
CA ILE A 251 -13.34 10.46 17.88
C ILE A 251 -14.46 11.28 17.21
N ILE A 252 -14.98 10.85 16.05
CA ILE A 252 -16.13 11.48 15.39
C ILE A 252 -17.36 11.44 16.29
N LEU A 253 -17.72 10.26 16.80
CA LEU A 253 -18.92 10.05 17.61
C LEU A 253 -18.90 10.86 18.90
N GLU A 254 -17.75 10.91 19.57
CA GLU A 254 -17.57 11.69 20.80
C GLU A 254 -17.68 13.19 20.52
N THR A 255 -16.92 13.69 19.53
CA THR A 255 -16.87 15.12 19.19
C THR A 255 -18.22 15.64 18.70
N THR A 256 -19.00 14.78 18.04
CA THR A 256 -20.29 15.12 17.44
C THR A 256 -21.51 14.66 18.24
N ARG A 257 -21.32 14.27 19.51
CA ARG A 257 -22.37 13.70 20.38
C ARG A 257 -23.64 14.54 20.48
N ASN A 258 -23.52 15.87 20.37
CA ASN A 258 -24.64 16.81 20.50
C ASN A 258 -25.06 17.45 19.16
N ASP A 259 -24.37 17.12 18.06
CA ASP A 259 -24.71 17.69 16.76
C ASP A 259 -25.77 16.84 16.07
N ARG A 260 -26.77 17.52 15.49
CA ARG A 260 -27.82 16.89 14.66
C ARG A 260 -27.45 16.80 13.19
N PHE A 261 -26.68 17.76 12.68
CA PHE A 261 -26.25 17.80 11.28
C PHE A 261 -24.73 17.64 11.27
N ILE A 262 -24.24 16.50 10.77
CA ILE A 262 -22.82 16.16 10.76
C ILE A 262 -22.39 16.06 9.31
N GLN A 263 -21.30 16.74 8.95
CA GLN A 263 -20.68 16.56 7.64
C GLN A 263 -19.30 15.94 7.83
N VAL A 264 -19.12 14.71 7.36
CA VAL A 264 -17.79 14.08 7.29
C VAL A 264 -17.24 14.30 5.90
N VAL A 265 -16.09 14.96 5.81
CA VAL A 265 -15.31 15.13 4.58
C VAL A 265 -14.14 14.17 4.63
N ASP A 266 -14.25 13.09 3.87
CA ASP A 266 -13.23 12.07 3.76
C ASP A 266 -12.34 12.34 2.54
N LEU A 267 -11.06 12.61 2.79
CA LEU A 267 -10.07 12.90 1.76
C LEU A 267 -9.51 11.64 1.09
N GLY A 268 -10.12 10.49 1.37
CA GLY A 268 -9.79 9.17 0.86
C GLY A 268 -8.80 8.43 1.76
N GLY A 269 -8.49 7.20 1.34
CA GLY A 269 -7.58 6.32 2.10
C GLY A 269 -8.28 5.56 3.22
N VAL A 270 -9.60 5.45 3.16
CA VAL A 270 -10.38 4.57 4.02
C VAL A 270 -11.20 3.59 3.18
N HIS A 271 -11.46 2.42 3.73
CA HIS A 271 -12.39 1.46 3.17
C HIS A 271 -13.83 1.88 3.49
N TYR A 272 -14.79 1.61 2.60
CA TYR A 272 -16.19 1.98 2.83
C TYR A 272 -16.83 1.31 4.05
N GLY A 273 -16.25 0.21 4.52
CA GLY A 273 -16.61 -0.43 5.79
C GLY A 273 -16.49 0.52 7.00
N GLN A 274 -15.54 1.46 6.99
CA GLN A 274 -15.45 2.47 8.06
C GLN A 274 -16.73 3.33 8.12
N TRP A 275 -17.26 3.73 6.96
CA TRP A 275 -18.48 4.54 6.89
C TRP A 275 -19.71 3.74 7.30
N VAL A 276 -19.77 2.45 6.96
CA VAL A 276 -20.81 1.54 7.45
C VAL A 276 -20.78 1.43 8.98
N ASP A 277 -19.60 1.21 9.57
CA ASP A 277 -19.45 1.13 11.03
C ASP A 277 -19.85 2.45 11.71
N LEU A 278 -19.55 3.60 11.06
CA LEU A 278 -19.98 4.90 11.54
C LEU A 278 -21.51 5.06 11.49
N LEU A 279 -22.17 4.63 10.41
CA LEU A 279 -23.63 4.63 10.29
C LEU A 279 -24.28 3.79 11.39
N HIS A 280 -23.76 2.58 11.62
CA HIS A 280 -24.24 1.69 12.70
C HIS A 280 -24.11 2.36 14.06
N ALA A 281 -22.97 2.97 14.34
CA ALA A 281 -22.75 3.64 15.61
C ALA A 281 -23.64 4.88 15.78
N LEU A 282 -23.83 5.68 14.74
CA LEU A 282 -24.73 6.84 14.75
C LEU A 282 -26.19 6.42 14.97
N ALA A 283 -26.62 5.28 14.41
CA ALA A 283 -27.98 4.75 14.59
C ALA A 283 -28.30 4.39 16.06
N THR A 284 -27.29 4.08 16.87
CA THR A 284 -27.46 3.74 18.30
C THR A 284 -27.57 4.97 19.23
N ARG A 285 -27.43 6.20 18.70
CA ARG A 285 -27.49 7.44 19.52
C ARG A 285 -28.90 7.66 20.07
N ARG A 286 -29.00 7.84 21.39
CA ARG A 286 -30.27 7.92 22.14
C ARG A 286 -30.94 9.30 22.11
N GLU A 287 -30.18 10.39 22.01
CA GLU A 287 -30.69 11.75 22.30
C GLU A 287 -31.30 12.47 21.08
N SER A 288 -30.74 12.26 19.88
CA SER A 288 -31.33 12.72 18.63
C SER A 288 -30.73 11.94 17.46
N ARG A 289 -31.57 11.46 16.54
CA ARG A 289 -31.10 10.79 15.32
C ARG A 289 -30.37 11.82 14.44
N PRO A 290 -29.05 11.67 14.23
CA PRO A 290 -28.29 12.63 13.43
C PRO A 290 -28.57 12.43 11.93
N CYS A 291 -28.45 13.51 11.16
CA CYS A 291 -28.33 13.48 9.70
C CYS A 291 -26.85 13.53 9.34
N LEU A 292 -26.41 12.59 8.51
CA LEU A 292 -25.04 12.51 8.03
C LEU A 292 -24.96 13.02 6.60
N ARG A 293 -24.09 14.00 6.35
CA ARG A 293 -23.60 14.30 5.01
C ARG A 293 -22.20 13.71 4.88
N LEU A 294 -22.01 12.78 3.93
CA LEU A 294 -20.71 12.18 3.68
C LEU A 294 -20.16 12.72 2.37
N THR A 295 -19.06 13.46 2.43
CA THR A 295 -18.31 13.92 1.26
C THR A 295 -17.10 13.02 1.04
N VAL A 296 -17.05 12.27 -0.06
CA VAL A 296 -15.96 11.33 -0.36
C VAL A 296 -15.12 11.84 -1.51
N VAL A 297 -13.83 12.05 -1.27
CA VAL A 297 -12.84 12.40 -2.30
C VAL A 297 -12.09 11.15 -2.74
N HIS A 298 -12.21 10.77 -4.01
CA HIS A 298 -11.50 9.60 -4.54
C HIS A 298 -11.21 9.75 -6.04
N GLU A 299 -10.18 9.04 -6.52
CA GLU A 299 -9.77 9.03 -7.93
C GLU A 299 -10.47 7.95 -8.76
N ASP A 300 -10.87 6.84 -8.11
CA ASP A 300 -11.50 5.69 -8.77
C ASP A 300 -13.04 5.77 -8.73
N LYS A 301 -13.63 5.91 -9.92
CA LYS A 301 -15.08 5.92 -10.16
C LYS A 301 -15.76 4.61 -9.81
N GLN A 302 -15.11 3.48 -10.09
CA GLN A 302 -15.71 2.17 -9.87
C GLN A 302 -15.84 1.93 -8.36
N PHE A 303 -14.79 2.24 -7.60
CA PHE A 303 -14.85 2.24 -6.14
C PHE A 303 -15.99 3.14 -5.62
N LEU A 304 -16.06 4.39 -6.09
CA LEU A 304 -17.09 5.35 -5.66
C LEU A 304 -18.51 4.83 -5.95
N TYR A 305 -18.72 4.23 -7.12
CA TYR A 305 -20.00 3.63 -7.48
C TYR A 305 -20.37 2.47 -6.55
N GLN A 306 -19.46 1.51 -6.34
CA GLN A 306 -19.70 0.37 -5.45
C GLN A 306 -19.95 0.81 -4.00
N ALA A 307 -19.10 1.70 -3.49
CA ALA A 307 -19.26 2.28 -2.17
C ALA A 307 -20.61 2.98 -2.02
N SER A 308 -21.06 3.75 -3.02
CA SER A 308 -22.34 4.44 -2.95
C SER A 308 -23.52 3.48 -2.79
N LEU A 309 -23.54 2.35 -3.51
CA LEU A 309 -24.60 1.35 -3.40
C LEU A 309 -24.67 0.75 -2.00
N VAL A 310 -23.52 0.38 -1.44
CA VAL A 310 -23.41 -0.22 -0.11
C VAL A 310 -23.85 0.78 0.96
N ILE A 311 -23.28 1.99 0.97
CA ILE A 311 -23.54 2.97 2.04
C ILE A 311 -24.99 3.44 2.00
N MET A 312 -25.56 3.69 0.81
CA MET A 312 -26.95 4.14 0.69
C MET A 312 -27.92 3.05 1.17
N SER A 313 -27.74 1.81 0.70
CA SER A 313 -28.55 0.67 1.14
C SER A 313 -28.46 0.45 2.65
N GLU A 314 -27.26 0.61 3.22
CA GLU A 314 -27.02 0.44 4.64
C GLU A 314 -27.62 1.57 5.46
N SER A 315 -27.55 2.80 4.97
CA SER A 315 -28.15 3.96 5.60
C SER A 315 -29.67 3.84 5.72
N ASP A 316 -30.33 3.35 4.66
CA ASP A 316 -31.76 3.05 4.66
C ASP A 316 -32.10 1.94 5.66
N ARG A 317 -31.25 0.90 5.73
CA ARG A 317 -31.42 -0.23 6.65
C ARG A 317 -31.36 0.17 8.13
N VAL A 318 -30.41 1.04 8.50
CA VAL A 318 -30.29 1.53 9.88
C VAL A 318 -31.13 2.77 10.18
N GLY A 319 -31.69 3.39 9.14
CA GLY A 319 -32.55 4.56 9.23
C GLY A 319 -31.83 5.85 9.59
N VAL A 320 -30.53 5.99 9.29
CA VAL A 320 -29.81 7.26 9.43
C VAL A 320 -29.98 8.05 8.13
N PRO A 321 -30.50 9.29 8.14
CA PRO A 321 -30.56 10.09 6.92
C PRO A 321 -29.15 10.40 6.41
N LEU A 322 -28.90 10.07 5.13
CA LEU A 322 -27.61 10.26 4.48
C LEU A 322 -27.73 11.15 3.24
N ASP A 323 -26.87 12.15 3.16
CA ASP A 323 -26.59 12.96 1.98
C ASP A 323 -25.17 12.63 1.49
N LEU A 324 -25.06 11.85 0.42
CA LEU A 324 -23.78 11.41 -0.15
C LEU A 324 -23.33 12.39 -1.24
N HIS A 325 -22.19 13.05 -1.04
CA HIS A 325 -21.57 13.97 -1.98
C HIS A 325 -20.23 13.40 -2.48
N ILE A 326 -20.13 13.11 -3.77
CA ILE A 326 -18.93 12.50 -4.36
C ILE A 326 -18.09 13.56 -5.06
N VAL A 327 -16.79 13.59 -4.75
CA VAL A 327 -15.82 14.49 -5.37
C VAL A 327 -14.74 13.68 -6.06
N GLU A 328 -14.76 13.66 -7.39
CA GLU A 328 -13.70 13.05 -8.18
C GLU A 328 -12.47 13.96 -8.18
N SER A 329 -11.33 13.42 -7.74
CA SER A 329 -10.05 14.13 -7.79
C SER A 329 -8.90 13.15 -7.98
N SER A 330 -8.01 13.46 -8.94
CA SER A 330 -6.83 12.64 -9.24
C SER A 330 -5.73 12.76 -8.19
N SER A 331 -5.73 13.82 -7.38
CA SER A 331 -4.79 14.00 -6.27
C SER A 331 -5.26 15.09 -5.32
N LEU A 332 -4.81 15.04 -4.06
CA LEU A 332 -5.06 16.14 -3.12
C LEU A 332 -4.43 17.47 -3.56
N LEU A 333 -3.42 17.45 -4.44
CA LEU A 333 -2.85 18.67 -5.03
C LEU A 333 -3.81 19.35 -6.01
N ALA A 334 -4.61 18.56 -6.73
CA ALA A 334 -5.58 19.06 -7.71
C ALA A 334 -6.97 19.34 -7.10
N LEU A 335 -7.18 18.99 -5.82
CA LEU A 335 -8.44 19.17 -5.12
C LEU A 335 -8.76 20.66 -4.94
N LYS A 336 -9.93 21.07 -5.43
CA LYS A 336 -10.49 22.40 -5.15
C LYS A 336 -11.30 22.33 -3.87
N LEU A 337 -10.93 23.12 -2.85
CA LEU A 337 -11.61 23.04 -1.55
C LEU A 337 -13.10 23.40 -1.61
N ASP A 338 -13.49 24.28 -2.53
CA ASP A 338 -14.89 24.65 -2.73
C ASP A 338 -15.75 23.46 -3.21
N SER A 339 -15.15 22.47 -3.91
CA SER A 339 -15.90 21.29 -4.36
C SER A 339 -16.26 20.34 -3.23
N LEU A 340 -15.68 20.51 -2.04
CA LEU A 340 -16.03 19.74 -0.84
C LEU A 340 -17.45 20.03 -0.34
N GLY A 341 -18.06 21.14 -0.79
CA GLY A 341 -19.45 21.47 -0.44
C GLY A 341 -19.65 21.57 1.07
N VAL A 342 -18.69 22.20 1.75
CA VAL A 342 -18.74 22.42 3.21
C VAL A 342 -19.93 23.30 3.55
N ARG A 343 -20.77 22.85 4.48
CA ARG A 343 -21.97 23.57 4.90
C ARG A 343 -21.78 24.19 6.29
N SER A 344 -22.17 25.46 6.43
CA SER A 344 -22.04 26.21 7.68
C SER A 344 -23.02 25.79 8.77
N ASP A 345 -24.11 25.10 8.42
CA ASP A 345 -25.11 24.56 9.35
C ASP A 345 -24.75 23.17 9.91
N HIS A 346 -23.66 22.56 9.43
CA HIS A 346 -23.20 21.25 9.85
C HIS A 346 -22.00 21.34 10.79
N ALA A 347 -21.88 20.36 11.68
CA ALA A 347 -20.62 20.05 12.35
C ALA A 347 -19.68 19.36 11.35
N VAL A 348 -18.75 20.13 10.79
CA VAL A 348 -17.82 19.68 9.76
C VAL A 348 -16.64 18.95 10.39
N VAL A 349 -16.43 17.71 9.98
CA VAL A 349 -15.29 16.87 10.35
C VAL A 349 -14.49 16.51 9.11
N ILE A 350 -13.21 16.88 9.06
CA ILE A 350 -12.31 16.51 7.96
C ILE A 350 -11.52 15.27 8.39
N VAL A 351 -11.48 14.23 7.57
CA VAL A 351 -10.73 12.98 7.82
C VAL A 351 -9.71 12.78 6.71
N SER A 352 -8.45 12.57 7.09
CA SER A 352 -7.35 12.28 6.18
C SER A 352 -6.62 11.03 6.62
N THR A 353 -6.65 9.96 5.83
CA THR A 353 -5.99 8.69 6.15
C THR A 353 -4.93 8.35 5.10
N LEU A 354 -3.64 8.46 5.48
CA LEU A 354 -2.48 8.17 4.65
C LEU A 354 -2.44 8.98 3.34
N LYS A 355 -2.81 10.26 3.40
CA LYS A 355 -2.92 11.13 2.21
C LYS A 355 -2.03 12.37 2.25
N LEU A 356 -1.52 12.76 3.41
CA LEU A 356 -0.73 13.99 3.54
C LEU A 356 0.75 13.75 3.28
N HIS A 357 1.29 12.58 3.64
CA HIS A 357 2.72 12.31 3.46
C HIS A 357 3.25 12.53 2.03
N PRO A 358 2.53 12.19 0.93
CA PRO A 358 3.06 12.41 -0.42
C PRO A 358 3.24 13.90 -0.77
N LEU A 359 2.59 14.79 -0.01
CA LEU A 359 2.61 16.24 -0.24
C LEU A 359 3.81 16.92 0.44
N ILE A 360 4.49 16.25 1.38
CA ILE A 360 5.66 16.80 2.08
C ILE A 360 6.76 17.11 1.06
N GLY A 361 7.44 18.25 1.18
CA GLY A 361 8.55 18.62 0.28
C GLY A 361 8.17 18.73 -1.19
N THR A 362 6.87 18.86 -1.49
CA THR A 362 6.35 19.25 -2.81
C THR A 362 5.94 20.72 -2.72
N GLY A 363 6.50 21.55 -3.60
CA GLY A 363 6.46 23.02 -3.54
C GLY A 363 7.61 23.59 -4.35
N ASN A 364 7.68 24.91 -4.54
CA ASN A 364 8.71 25.59 -5.34
C ASN A 364 10.16 25.47 -4.78
N ASP A 365 10.44 24.47 -3.96
CA ASP A 365 11.76 24.18 -3.41
C ASP A 365 12.75 23.79 -4.52
N THR A 366 12.29 23.28 -5.67
CA THR A 366 13.15 23.06 -6.84
C THR A 366 13.58 24.35 -7.53
N ALA A 367 12.75 25.39 -7.53
CA ALA A 367 13.10 26.70 -8.04
C ALA A 367 13.96 27.50 -7.05
N ALA A 368 13.71 27.36 -5.74
CA ALA A 368 14.51 27.99 -4.69
C ALA A 368 15.91 27.33 -4.57
N ALA A 369 16.01 26.01 -4.68
CA ALA A 369 17.29 25.30 -4.73
C ALA A 369 18.08 25.61 -6.01
N ALA A 370 17.41 25.73 -7.16
CA ALA A 370 18.04 26.15 -8.42
C ALA A 370 18.50 27.63 -8.38
N SER A 371 17.74 28.51 -7.73
CA SER A 371 18.10 29.92 -7.51
C SER A 371 19.26 30.07 -6.53
N ALA A 372 19.30 29.28 -5.45
CA ALA A 372 20.42 29.26 -4.50
C ALA A 372 21.71 28.71 -5.11
N ALA A 373 21.63 27.79 -6.07
CA ALA A 373 22.78 27.28 -6.81
C ALA A 373 23.29 28.26 -7.89
N ALA A 374 22.45 29.19 -8.37
CA ALA A 374 22.81 30.21 -9.35
C ALA A 374 23.33 31.53 -8.72
N GLY A 375 23.08 31.75 -7.42
CA GLY A 375 23.48 32.95 -6.68
C GLY A 375 24.90 32.86 -6.12
N GLY A 376 25.91 33.11 -6.95
CA GLY A 376 27.28 33.31 -6.50
C GLY A 376 27.43 34.53 -5.59
N MET A 377 28.05 34.30 -4.41
CA MET A 377 28.70 35.28 -3.53
C MET A 377 28.15 36.72 -3.53
N ALA A 378 27.06 36.94 -2.81
CA ALA A 378 26.80 38.23 -2.17
C ALA A 378 26.08 38.02 -0.83
N SER A 379 26.71 38.51 0.23
CA SER A 379 26.23 38.49 1.61
C SER A 379 24.97 39.34 1.78
N SER A 380 23.83 38.69 2.02
CA SER A 380 22.70 39.30 2.71
C SER A 380 21.95 38.21 3.47
N LEU A 381 21.67 38.49 4.76
CA LEU A 381 20.91 37.64 5.67
C LEU A 381 19.72 36.97 4.97
N PRO A 382 19.47 35.67 5.20
CA PRO A 382 18.29 35.02 4.64
C PRO A 382 17.04 35.61 5.29
N SER A 383 16.34 36.47 4.56
CA SER A 383 14.95 36.83 4.87
C SER A 383 14.09 35.55 4.83
N PRO A 384 13.26 35.27 5.85
CA PRO A 384 12.44 34.07 5.87
C PRO A 384 11.21 34.27 4.98
N SER A 385 11.41 34.28 3.67
CA SER A 385 10.32 34.02 2.74
C SER A 385 10.11 32.51 2.72
N THR A 386 9.46 31.97 3.76
CA THR A 386 9.10 30.56 3.84
C THR A 386 8.09 30.27 2.74
N THR A 387 8.55 29.83 1.57
CA THR A 387 7.68 29.33 0.51
C THR A 387 6.85 28.21 1.08
N LEU A 388 5.54 28.43 1.18
CA LEU A 388 4.62 27.42 1.70
C LEU A 388 4.68 26.17 0.83
N THR A 389 4.92 25.02 1.46
CA THR A 389 4.82 23.72 0.79
C THR A 389 3.35 23.44 0.44
N ASN A 390 3.11 22.49 -0.46
CA ASN A 390 1.75 22.13 -0.86
C ASN A 390 0.90 21.62 0.32
N VAL A 391 1.51 20.86 1.24
CA VAL A 391 0.83 20.41 2.46
C VAL A 391 0.48 21.60 3.36
N ASP A 392 1.34 22.62 3.47
CA ASP A 392 1.03 23.81 4.27
C ASP A 392 -0.13 24.61 3.68
N LYS A 393 -0.20 24.72 2.35
CA LYS A 393 -1.32 25.39 1.65
C LYS A 393 -2.62 24.64 1.89
N LEU A 394 -2.59 23.31 1.78
CA LEU A 394 -3.75 22.46 2.01
C LEU A 394 -4.26 22.58 3.45
N LEU A 395 -3.36 22.47 4.44
CA LEU A 395 -3.71 22.60 5.86
C LEU A 395 -4.30 23.98 6.18
N ARG A 396 -3.73 25.07 5.64
CA ARG A 396 -4.32 26.42 5.78
C ARG A 396 -5.68 26.52 5.10
N GLY A 397 -5.86 25.87 3.96
CA GLY A 397 -7.15 25.75 3.30
C GLY A 397 -8.18 25.05 4.18
N PHE A 398 -7.84 23.92 4.80
CA PHE A 398 -8.70 23.25 5.78
C PHE A 398 -9.00 24.14 6.98
N HIS A 399 -8.04 24.94 7.45
CA HIS A 399 -8.28 25.91 8.52
C HIS A 399 -9.35 26.94 8.13
N LEU A 400 -9.33 27.42 6.87
CA LEU A 400 -10.31 28.39 6.36
C LEU A 400 -11.73 27.81 6.26
N LEU A 401 -11.86 26.50 6.02
CA LEU A 401 -13.16 25.81 6.05
C LEU A 401 -13.79 25.76 7.46
N SER A 402 -13.07 26.22 8.49
CA SER A 402 -13.51 26.27 9.88
C SER A 402 -14.11 24.96 10.40
N PRO A 403 -13.43 23.80 10.21
CA PRO A 403 -13.95 22.53 10.65
C PRO A 403 -14.07 22.50 12.18
N LYS A 404 -15.11 21.82 12.66
CA LYS A 404 -15.24 21.49 14.09
C LYS A 404 -14.09 20.58 14.52
N LEU A 405 -13.71 19.65 13.65
CA LEU A 405 -12.66 18.68 13.88
C LEU A 405 -11.92 18.31 12.59
N MET A 406 -10.62 18.09 12.68
CA MET A 406 -9.81 17.45 11.65
C MET A 406 -9.10 16.25 12.27
N ILE A 407 -9.23 15.07 11.66
CA ILE A 407 -8.58 13.83 12.09
C ILE A 407 -7.56 13.43 11.02
N VAL A 408 -6.32 13.20 11.45
CA VAL A 408 -5.22 12.82 10.57
C VAL A 408 -4.65 11.48 11.04
N THR A 409 -4.66 10.51 10.12
CA THR A 409 -4.02 9.20 10.27
C THR A 409 -2.82 9.12 9.33
N GLU A 410 -1.61 8.91 9.86
CA GLU A 410 -0.37 8.84 9.06
C GLU A 410 0.57 7.73 9.57
N ASN A 411 1.46 7.25 8.71
CA ASN A 411 2.48 6.25 9.05
C ASN A 411 3.40 6.76 10.17
N GLU A 412 3.61 5.97 11.21
CA GLU A 412 4.51 6.31 12.32
C GLU A 412 5.95 5.82 12.03
N ALA A 413 6.57 6.38 10.99
CA ALA A 413 7.90 5.99 10.52
C ALA A 413 8.72 7.18 10.01
N SER A 414 10.05 7.04 9.96
CA SER A 414 10.96 8.09 9.47
C SER A 414 11.63 7.65 8.18
N HIS A 415 10.90 7.74 7.07
CA HIS A 415 11.35 7.27 5.74
C HIS A 415 11.81 8.39 4.80
N PHE A 416 11.60 9.66 5.17
CA PHE A 416 11.96 10.80 4.33
C PHE A 416 13.31 11.46 4.69
N GLY A 417 14.00 10.99 5.72
CA GLY A 417 15.28 11.56 6.17
C GLY A 417 16.41 11.48 5.12
N PRO A 418 17.46 12.31 5.24
CA PRO A 418 18.56 12.34 4.27
C PRO A 418 19.50 11.13 4.37
N SER A 419 19.62 10.51 5.56
CA SER A 419 20.51 9.37 5.79
C SER A 419 19.95 8.07 5.22
N PHE A 420 20.66 7.45 4.28
CA PHE A 420 20.31 6.14 3.71
C PHE A 420 20.17 5.06 4.79
N MET A 421 21.13 4.95 5.71
CA MET A 421 21.12 3.92 6.75
C MET A 421 19.97 4.12 7.75
N GLU A 422 19.62 5.36 8.08
CA GLU A 422 18.46 5.64 8.93
C GLU A 422 17.15 5.25 8.23
N ARG A 423 17.00 5.59 6.95
CA ARG A 423 15.84 5.18 6.14
C ARG A 423 15.73 3.65 6.09
N PHE A 424 16.84 2.97 5.79
CA PHE A 424 16.90 1.53 5.72
C PHE A 424 16.53 0.87 7.05
N ALA A 425 17.14 1.29 8.16
CA ALA A 425 16.86 0.72 9.48
C ALA A 425 15.42 0.97 9.93
N SER A 426 14.88 2.18 9.67
CA SER A 426 13.47 2.49 9.95
C SER A 426 12.54 1.60 9.14
N ALA A 427 12.77 1.50 7.82
CA ALA A 427 11.95 0.76 6.88
C ALA A 427 11.97 -0.74 7.16
N LEU A 428 13.14 -1.33 7.40
CA LEU A 428 13.28 -2.78 7.60
C LEU A 428 12.35 -3.28 8.72
N GLY A 429 12.44 -2.67 9.91
CA GLY A 429 11.57 -3.07 11.03
C GLY A 429 10.11 -2.61 10.89
N TYR A 430 9.81 -1.66 10.01
CA TYR A 430 8.43 -1.22 9.74
C TYR A 430 7.73 -2.16 8.77
N TYR A 431 8.36 -2.47 7.64
CA TYR A 431 7.79 -3.36 6.64
C TYR A 431 7.80 -4.82 7.08
N GLU A 432 8.70 -5.24 7.97
CA GLU A 432 8.60 -6.56 8.62
C GLU A 432 7.23 -6.74 9.27
N GLN A 433 6.82 -5.74 10.05
CA GLN A 433 5.54 -5.73 10.73
C GLN A 433 4.36 -5.58 9.76
N LEU A 434 4.48 -4.80 8.68
CA LEU A 434 3.41 -4.68 7.68
C LEU A 434 3.19 -5.96 6.89
N PHE A 435 4.25 -6.61 6.39
CA PHE A 435 4.12 -7.86 5.64
C PHE A 435 3.48 -8.95 6.50
N THR A 436 3.88 -9.06 7.78
CA THR A 436 3.22 -9.98 8.72
C THR A 436 1.77 -9.57 9.00
N SER A 437 1.47 -8.28 9.17
CA SER A 437 0.10 -7.80 9.38
C SER A 437 -0.83 -8.17 8.22
N VAL A 438 -0.39 -7.95 6.98
CA VAL A 438 -1.19 -8.22 5.78
C VAL A 438 -1.34 -9.75 5.57
N GLU A 439 -0.31 -10.54 5.88
CA GLU A 439 -0.40 -12.00 5.86
C GLU A 439 -1.44 -12.53 6.86
N GLU A 440 -1.41 -12.04 8.10
CA GLU A 440 -2.39 -12.39 9.13
C GLU A 440 -3.80 -11.93 8.75
N GLY A 441 -3.94 -10.71 8.21
CA GLY A 441 -5.23 -10.20 7.78
C GLY A 441 -5.83 -10.98 6.61
N SER A 442 -5.00 -11.37 5.62
CA SER A 442 -5.45 -12.24 4.53
C SER A 442 -5.95 -13.58 5.05
N ALA A 443 -5.26 -14.18 6.03
CA ALA A 443 -5.69 -15.44 6.62
C ALA A 443 -6.95 -15.33 7.50
N ALA A 444 -7.09 -14.23 8.26
CA ALA A 444 -8.16 -14.07 9.24
C ALA A 444 -9.48 -13.54 8.66
N TYR A 445 -9.41 -12.76 7.58
CA TYR A 445 -10.57 -12.00 7.07
C TYR A 445 -11.01 -12.43 5.68
N GLY A 446 -10.66 -13.65 5.26
CA GLY A 446 -11.09 -14.21 3.98
C GLY A 446 -10.49 -13.49 2.77
N GLY A 447 -9.37 -12.79 2.96
CA GLY A 447 -8.70 -12.07 1.89
C GLY A 447 -8.09 -13.05 0.90
N GLU A 448 -8.52 -12.98 -0.36
CA GLU A 448 -7.98 -13.82 -1.43
C GLU A 448 -6.46 -13.62 -1.52
N PRO A 449 -5.67 -14.71 -1.72
CA PRO A 449 -4.22 -14.60 -1.88
C PRO A 449 -3.81 -13.59 -2.98
N ALA A 450 -4.68 -13.38 -3.97
CA ALA A 450 -4.52 -12.35 -5.00
C ALA A 450 -4.53 -10.92 -4.44
N GLN A 451 -5.45 -10.58 -3.54
CA GLN A 451 -5.54 -9.24 -2.94
C GLN A 451 -4.28 -8.91 -2.14
N ARG A 452 -3.78 -9.88 -1.37
CA ARG A 452 -2.50 -9.75 -0.65
C ARG A 452 -1.35 -9.50 -1.63
N LYS A 453 -1.27 -10.32 -2.69
CA LYS A 453 -0.21 -10.19 -3.71
C LYS A 453 -0.25 -8.82 -4.39
N GLU A 454 -1.44 -8.30 -4.71
CA GLU A 454 -1.59 -6.96 -5.29
C GLU A 454 -1.15 -5.85 -4.32
N ALA A 455 -1.58 -5.91 -3.05
CA ALA A 455 -1.17 -4.96 -2.02
C ALA A 455 0.35 -4.98 -1.80
N GLU A 456 0.96 -6.16 -1.69
CA GLU A 456 2.40 -6.29 -1.54
C GLU A 456 3.13 -5.80 -2.80
N ARG A 457 2.68 -6.18 -4.00
CA ARG A 457 3.36 -5.88 -5.27
C ARG A 457 3.30 -4.41 -5.64
N PHE A 458 2.11 -3.82 -5.64
CA PHE A 458 1.88 -2.50 -6.23
C PHE A 458 1.82 -1.37 -5.19
N LEU A 459 1.91 -1.70 -3.90
CA LEU A 459 2.03 -0.71 -2.82
C LEU A 459 3.30 -0.93 -2.00
N LEU A 460 3.38 -2.00 -1.20
CA LEU A 460 4.46 -2.14 -0.22
C LEU A 460 5.85 -2.24 -0.87
N ARG A 461 5.99 -3.02 -1.95
CA ARG A 461 7.24 -3.10 -2.72
C ARG A 461 7.60 -1.76 -3.35
N GLU A 462 6.64 -1.05 -3.93
CA GLU A 462 6.87 0.27 -4.54
C GLU A 462 7.33 1.30 -3.50
N GLU A 463 6.73 1.30 -2.31
CA GLU A 463 7.18 2.15 -1.20
C GLU A 463 8.60 1.79 -0.75
N ILE A 464 8.92 0.50 -0.55
CA ILE A 464 10.28 0.06 -0.19
C ILE A 464 11.28 0.52 -1.26
N LYS A 465 10.96 0.35 -2.54
CA LYS A 465 11.79 0.81 -3.65
C LYS A 465 12.00 2.33 -3.60
N ASP A 466 10.94 3.10 -3.39
CA ASP A 466 11.03 4.56 -3.30
C ASP A 466 11.89 5.01 -2.11
N ILE A 467 11.72 4.40 -0.94
CA ILE A 467 12.40 4.78 0.30
C ILE A 467 13.91 4.46 0.24
N ILE A 468 14.27 3.31 -0.32
CA ILE A 468 15.64 2.78 -0.31
C ILE A 468 16.41 3.19 -1.57
N ALA A 469 15.81 3.09 -2.75
CA ALA A 469 16.51 3.22 -4.02
C ALA A 469 16.47 4.63 -4.63
N CYS A 470 15.46 5.46 -4.32
CA CYS A 470 15.40 6.84 -4.82
C CYS A 470 16.19 7.81 -3.92
N GLU A 471 17.12 8.57 -4.51
CA GLU A 471 17.71 9.75 -3.85
C GLU A 471 16.95 11.02 -4.29
N ASP A 472 17.00 12.06 -3.45
CA ASP A 472 16.32 13.36 -3.56
C ASP A 472 15.80 13.73 -4.97
N GLY A 473 14.53 13.38 -5.19
CA GLY A 473 13.73 13.57 -6.40
C GLY A 473 12.24 13.49 -6.05
N PRO A 474 11.32 13.12 -6.96
CA PRO A 474 9.90 12.97 -6.64
C PRO A 474 9.63 11.67 -5.86
N ARG A 475 10.35 11.47 -4.75
CA ARG A 475 9.97 10.47 -3.73
C ARG A 475 8.52 10.70 -3.36
N TRP A 476 7.74 9.66 -3.12
CA TRP A 476 6.32 9.81 -2.79
C TRP A 476 5.98 9.14 -1.45
N ALA A 477 6.74 8.12 -1.03
CA ALA A 477 6.58 7.45 0.27
C ALA A 477 7.30 8.23 1.39
N ARG A 478 6.91 9.50 1.58
CA ARG A 478 7.60 10.46 2.48
C ARG A 478 7.10 10.38 3.92
N HIS A 479 7.16 9.20 4.53
CA HIS A 479 6.64 9.00 5.89
C HIS A 479 7.45 9.80 6.93
N GLU A 480 6.72 10.55 7.76
CA GLU A 480 7.24 11.29 8.91
C GLU A 480 6.49 10.87 10.18
N ARG A 481 7.21 10.74 11.29
CA ARG A 481 6.64 10.48 12.62
C ARG A 481 5.72 11.62 13.06
N LEU A 482 4.76 11.30 13.94
CA LEU A 482 3.77 12.24 14.47
C LEU A 482 4.38 13.55 14.97
N VAL A 483 5.53 13.53 15.63
CA VAL A 483 6.19 14.74 16.14
C VAL A 483 6.42 15.83 15.06
N ARG A 484 6.67 15.42 13.80
CA ARG A 484 6.81 16.35 12.67
C ARG A 484 5.46 16.88 12.20
N TRP A 485 4.45 16.01 12.15
CA TRP A 485 3.07 16.40 11.86
C TRP A 485 2.51 17.39 12.87
N ILE A 486 2.84 17.23 14.16
CA ILE A 486 2.41 18.16 15.21
C ILE A 486 2.87 19.59 14.91
N ALA A 487 4.16 19.76 14.64
CA ALA A 487 4.72 21.07 14.32
C ALA A 487 4.06 21.68 13.06
N ARG A 488 3.86 20.85 12.03
CA ARG A 488 3.29 21.28 10.74
C ARG A 488 1.82 21.69 10.85
N ILE A 489 1.00 20.88 11.52
CA ILE A 489 -0.43 21.15 11.69
C ILE A 489 -0.66 22.33 12.66
N ALA A 490 0.17 22.45 13.71
CA ALA A 490 0.14 23.61 14.59
C ALA A 490 0.49 24.92 13.87
N ALA A 491 1.49 24.90 12.97
CA ALA A 491 1.85 26.06 12.16
C ALA A 491 0.73 26.52 11.19
N ALA A 492 -0.21 25.63 10.87
CA ALA A 492 -1.42 25.96 10.10
C ALA A 492 -2.58 26.50 10.96
N GLY A 493 -2.38 26.70 12.27
CA GLY A 493 -3.36 27.31 13.17
C GLY A 493 -4.29 26.31 13.86
N PHE A 494 -3.92 25.03 13.90
CA PHE A 494 -4.66 24.02 14.65
C PHE A 494 -4.03 23.76 16.02
N VAL A 495 -4.84 23.25 16.95
CA VAL A 495 -4.42 22.72 18.24
C VAL A 495 -5.05 21.36 18.43
N PHE A 496 -4.46 20.52 19.29
CA PHE A 496 -5.08 19.24 19.61
C PHE A 496 -6.50 19.43 20.16
N SER A 497 -7.41 18.56 19.71
CA SER A 497 -8.74 18.49 20.26
C SER A 497 -8.67 17.84 21.65
N PRO A 498 -9.28 18.45 22.69
CA PRO A 498 -9.30 17.89 24.04
C PRO A 498 -10.31 16.73 24.21
N THR A 499 -10.99 16.31 23.13
CA THR A 499 -11.86 15.13 23.13
C THR A 499 -11.12 13.92 23.69
N SER A 500 -11.80 13.15 24.54
CA SER A 500 -11.13 12.14 25.38
C SER A 500 -10.59 11.02 24.50
N SER A 501 -9.29 11.11 24.19
CA SER A 501 -8.52 10.01 23.61
C SER A 501 -8.76 8.69 24.35
N GLY A 502 -9.13 8.75 25.63
CA GLY A 502 -9.59 7.62 26.45
C GLY A 502 -10.68 6.76 25.80
N ALA A 503 -11.79 7.31 25.32
CA ALA A 503 -12.89 6.51 24.75
C ALA A 503 -12.44 5.77 23.48
N ALA A 504 -11.72 6.46 22.59
CA ALA A 504 -11.15 5.86 21.39
C ALA A 504 -10.12 4.78 21.74
N VAL A 505 -9.25 5.02 22.73
CA VAL A 505 -8.26 4.06 23.22
C VAL A 505 -8.93 2.82 23.80
N GLU A 506 -9.97 2.97 24.62
CA GLU A 506 -10.73 1.85 25.18
C GLU A 506 -11.42 1.02 24.09
N ARG A 507 -12.05 1.68 23.10
CA ARG A 507 -12.64 0.94 21.98
C ARG A 507 -11.58 0.19 21.18
N VAL A 508 -10.45 0.83 20.87
CA VAL A 508 -9.36 0.18 20.14
C VAL A 508 -8.84 -1.04 20.90
N ARG A 509 -8.62 -0.93 22.22
CA ARG A 509 -8.24 -2.09 23.07
C ARG A 509 -9.28 -3.19 23.01
N SER A 510 -10.56 -2.85 23.17
CA SER A 510 -11.65 -3.82 23.10
C SER A 510 -11.72 -4.56 21.75
N VAL A 511 -11.46 -3.88 20.64
CA VAL A 511 -11.43 -4.50 19.31
C VAL A 511 -10.15 -5.33 19.13
N ALA A 512 -9.00 -4.80 19.53
CA ALA A 512 -7.70 -5.49 19.48
C ALA A 512 -7.71 -6.79 20.30
N ALA A 513 -8.36 -6.82 21.46
CA ALA A 513 -8.52 -8.01 22.29
C ALA A 513 -9.24 -9.17 21.59
N ARG A 514 -10.03 -8.88 20.54
CA ARG A 514 -10.78 -9.84 19.74
C ARG A 514 -10.07 -10.24 18.45
N MET A 515 -8.96 -9.58 18.10
CA MET A 515 -8.15 -9.91 16.93
C MET A 515 -7.24 -11.12 17.22
N PRO A 516 -6.79 -11.84 16.18
CA PRO A 516 -5.77 -12.89 16.34
C PRO A 516 -4.55 -12.36 17.11
N GLY A 517 -4.13 -13.05 18.16
CA GLY A 517 -3.02 -12.62 19.03
C GLY A 517 -3.37 -11.57 20.08
N GLY A 518 -4.55 -10.94 20.01
CA GLY A 518 -5.08 -10.04 21.02
C GLY A 518 -4.20 -8.81 21.28
N GLU A 519 -4.27 -8.27 22.50
CA GLU A 519 -3.53 -7.08 22.94
C GLU A 519 -2.00 -7.25 22.98
N LYS A 520 -1.51 -8.48 22.90
CA LYS A 520 -0.08 -8.78 22.81
C LYS A 520 0.49 -8.43 21.45
N VAL A 521 -0.29 -8.65 20.39
CA VAL A 521 0.10 -8.40 19.01
C VAL A 521 -0.40 -7.03 18.55
N TYR A 522 -1.60 -6.61 18.93
CA TYR A 522 -2.16 -5.35 18.49
C TYR A 522 -2.38 -4.44 19.69
N GLY A 523 -1.92 -3.19 19.60
CA GLY A 523 -2.03 -2.29 20.73
C GLY A 523 -2.19 -0.84 20.35
N VAL A 524 -2.49 -0.05 21.37
CA VAL A 524 -2.54 1.41 21.30
C VAL A 524 -1.77 1.97 22.50
N ALA A 525 -0.83 2.85 22.21
CA ALA A 525 -0.16 3.67 23.20
C ALA A 525 -0.88 5.02 23.29
N GLU A 526 -1.24 5.41 24.50
CA GLU A 526 -1.67 6.76 24.79
C GLU A 526 -0.44 7.65 24.88
N ALA A 527 -0.41 8.70 24.07
CA ALA A 527 0.53 9.77 24.22
C ALA A 527 -0.32 11.05 24.28
N GLY A 528 -0.61 11.57 25.48
CA GLY A 528 -1.27 12.86 25.66
C GLY A 528 -2.73 13.01 25.19
N SER A 529 -3.25 14.23 25.35
CA SER A 529 -4.62 14.61 24.99
C SER A 529 -4.72 14.94 23.50
N GLY A 530 -5.38 14.08 22.72
CA GLY A 530 -5.76 14.36 21.32
C GLY A 530 -5.02 13.56 20.25
N TRP A 531 -4.19 12.57 20.62
CA TRP A 531 -3.60 11.63 19.66
C TRP A 531 -3.36 10.25 20.28
N LEU A 532 -3.20 9.26 19.41
CA LEU A 532 -2.93 7.87 19.76
C LEU A 532 -1.99 7.24 18.74
N VAL A 533 -1.18 6.30 19.21
CA VAL A 533 -0.22 5.57 18.38
C VAL A 533 -0.58 4.10 18.40
N LEU A 534 -0.93 3.58 17.23
CA LEU A 534 -1.25 2.18 17.02
C LEU A 534 0.02 1.39 16.76
N ARG A 535 0.15 0.25 17.42
CA ARG A 535 1.32 -0.61 17.36
C ARG A 535 0.95 -2.03 16.98
N ARG A 536 1.88 -2.69 16.28
CA ARG A 536 1.96 -4.15 16.23
C ARG A 536 3.15 -4.58 17.08
N GLU A 537 2.92 -5.47 18.03
CA GLU A 537 3.84 -5.81 19.10
C GLU A 537 4.37 -4.50 19.73
N GLU A 538 5.67 -4.29 19.78
CA GLU A 538 6.29 -3.07 20.30
C GLU A 538 6.52 -1.99 19.21
N LYS A 539 6.24 -2.27 17.94
CA LYS A 539 6.53 -1.36 16.82
C LYS A 539 5.37 -0.39 16.59
N PRO A 540 5.60 0.93 16.70
CA PRO A 540 4.64 1.93 16.24
C PRO A 540 4.43 1.84 14.73
N MET A 541 3.16 1.79 14.29
CA MET A 541 2.81 1.59 12.89
C MET A 541 2.09 2.81 12.29
N PHE A 542 1.09 3.32 13.00
CA PHE A 542 0.29 4.45 12.55
C PHE A 542 -0.03 5.36 13.74
N SER A 543 -0.15 6.64 13.47
CA SER A 543 -0.66 7.63 14.42
C SER A 543 -2.04 8.10 13.98
N VAL A 544 -2.94 8.32 14.93
CA VAL A 544 -4.22 9.01 14.71
C VAL A 544 -4.22 10.24 15.61
N SER A 545 -4.45 11.41 15.02
CA SER A 545 -4.41 12.69 15.74
C SER A 545 -5.62 13.54 15.41
N ALA A 546 -6.20 14.16 16.45
CA ALA A 546 -7.44 14.93 16.40
C ALA A 546 -7.14 16.40 16.67
N TRP A 547 -7.61 17.27 15.78
CA TRP A 547 -7.25 18.68 15.73
C TRP A 547 -8.49 19.56 15.65
N ARG A 548 -8.47 20.69 16.34
CA ARG A 548 -9.47 21.76 16.20
C ARG A 548 -8.80 23.06 15.84
N ARG A 549 -9.59 23.98 15.30
CA ARG A 549 -9.14 25.36 15.07
C ARG A 549 -8.73 26.00 16.40
N ARG A 550 -7.60 26.72 16.41
CA ARG A 550 -7.14 27.48 17.57
C ARG A 550 -8.14 28.53 17.99
#